data_AF-A0A847ECK1-F1
#
_entry.id   AF-A0A847ECK1-F1
#
_cell.length_a   1.000
_cell.length_b   1.000
_cell.length_c   1.000
_cell.angle_alpha   90.00
_cell.angle_beta   90.00
_cell.angle_gamma   90.00
#
_symmetry.space_group_name_H-M   'P 1'
#
loop_
_entity.id
_entity.type
_entity.pdbx_description
1 polymer ?
#
loop_
_entity_poly.entity_id
_entity_poly.type
_entity_poly.pdbx_seq_one_letter_code
_entity_poly.pdbx_strand_id
1 'polypeptide(L)'
;MLRGSDQKDFQTFSNEDQRRLIEIAVEEWGCEEEYDQFAEIEDPEVRFYQAVQQQERELAKQLSESVRAISTNLASVMEPLKNVQLELASSMRGMLDQFGDVSKFGEVIYNLNACAIEQMGDIYRLQTPILSIAEEMAKIQHSLVLTSQSSLLESLAGTLSSYQNLMKDVLPVERFSVLPDAVRYYPTIEMRNTAIVTEHFISTNKNQPKQEKIITPDNKELVAWLASLDSSFPILLQGAEETISSQNPDRCRHFASSHRELCTQIIHLLAPDSLVKEWTTDPNHFSNGKPTRKARLLYIARNHNNKPFIDFFVKNFETQMLLLNTDEHRKKHEYMDEDLLLLHKHFLSALDFLRRIITSHSS
;
A
#
# COMPACT_ATOMS: atom_id res chain seq x y z
N MET A 1 -17.62 -41.87 5.63
CA MET A 1 -18.06 -43.28 5.79
C MET A 1 -19.41 -43.43 5.11
N LEU A 2 -19.46 -44.03 3.93
CA LEU A 2 -20.70 -44.21 3.14
C LEU A 2 -20.90 -45.68 2.73
N ARG A 3 -20.58 -46.67 3.57
CA ARG A 3 -20.84 -48.08 3.23
C ARG A 3 -21.38 -48.84 4.43
N GLY A 4 -22.70 -48.99 4.47
CA GLY A 4 -23.38 -50.02 5.24
C GLY A 4 -23.57 -51.26 4.36
N SER A 5 -22.89 -52.34 4.74
CA SER A 5 -23.11 -53.78 4.47
C SER A 5 -23.82 -54.28 3.20
N ASP A 6 -23.17 -55.29 2.59
CA ASP A 6 -23.75 -56.46 1.91
C ASP A 6 -24.11 -56.43 0.40
N GLN A 7 -23.27 -55.81 -0.45
CA GLN A 7 -23.30 -56.14 -1.89
C GLN A 7 -21.91 -56.49 -2.47
N LYS A 8 -21.91 -57.56 -3.27
CA LYS A 8 -20.77 -58.33 -3.78
C LYS A 8 -20.13 -57.77 -5.06
N ASP A 9 -20.39 -56.52 -5.41
CA ASP A 9 -19.77 -55.87 -6.58
C ASP A 9 -18.94 -54.66 -6.16
N PHE A 10 -17.62 -54.79 -6.27
CA PHE A 10 -16.66 -53.76 -5.84
C PHE A 10 -16.44 -52.64 -6.88
N GLN A 11 -17.15 -52.68 -8.02
CA GLN A 11 -16.83 -51.83 -9.19
C GLN A 11 -17.91 -50.80 -9.57
N THR A 12 -19.06 -50.76 -8.91
CA THR A 12 -20.16 -49.85 -9.29
C THR A 12 -20.79 -49.21 -8.06
N PHE A 13 -20.79 -47.86 -7.99
CA PHE A 13 -21.56 -47.12 -7.00
C PHE A 13 -23.05 -47.37 -7.23
N SER A 14 -23.82 -47.54 -6.15
CA SER A 14 -25.27 -47.57 -6.28
C SER A 14 -25.80 -46.17 -6.64
N ASN A 15 -27.00 -46.09 -7.21
CA ASN A 15 -27.63 -44.79 -7.51
C ASN A 15 -27.81 -43.93 -6.25
N GLU A 16 -27.96 -44.55 -5.08
CA GLU A 16 -28.05 -43.85 -3.79
C GLU A 16 -26.70 -43.29 -3.35
N ASP A 17 -25.61 -44.04 -3.55
CA ASP A 17 -24.25 -43.56 -3.27
C ASP A 17 -23.89 -42.38 -4.19
N GLN A 18 -24.30 -42.44 -5.47
CA GLN A 18 -24.06 -41.35 -6.42
C GLN A 18 -24.79 -40.07 -6.04
N ARG A 19 -26.07 -40.16 -5.62
CA ARG A 19 -26.82 -39.00 -5.12
C ARG A 19 -26.15 -38.36 -3.91
N ARG A 20 -25.70 -39.19 -2.97
CA ARG A 20 -25.04 -38.70 -1.76
C ARG A 20 -23.66 -38.09 -2.02
N LEU A 21 -22.93 -38.61 -3.01
CA LEU A 21 -21.67 -38.00 -3.46
C LEU A 21 -21.91 -36.62 -4.11
N ILE A 22 -23.01 -36.46 -4.84
CA ILE A 22 -23.38 -35.18 -5.46
C ILE A 22 -23.80 -34.16 -4.40
N GLU A 23 -24.58 -34.56 -3.39
CA GLU A 23 -24.91 -33.69 -2.26
C GLU A 23 -23.66 -33.16 -1.54
N ILE A 24 -22.69 -34.05 -1.26
CA ILE A 24 -21.39 -33.65 -0.68
C ILE A 24 -20.62 -32.75 -1.65
N ALA A 25 -20.63 -33.06 -2.95
CA ALA A 25 -19.92 -32.25 -3.93
C ALA A 25 -20.51 -30.83 -4.06
N VAL A 26 -21.84 -30.69 -3.98
CA VAL A 26 -22.54 -29.40 -3.99
C VAL A 26 -22.15 -28.56 -2.76
N GLU A 27 -22.12 -29.18 -1.57
CA GLU A 27 -21.72 -28.52 -0.32
C GLU A 27 -20.23 -28.12 -0.34
N GLU A 28 -19.34 -29.02 -0.77
CA GLU A 28 -17.89 -28.75 -0.82
C GLU A 28 -17.51 -27.72 -1.90
N TRP A 29 -18.28 -27.64 -3.00
CA TRP A 29 -18.13 -26.59 -4.01
C TRP A 29 -18.84 -25.28 -3.64
N GLY A 30 -19.67 -25.28 -2.60
CA GLY A 30 -20.44 -24.12 -2.15
C GLY A 30 -21.34 -23.56 -3.24
N CYS A 31 -21.97 -24.44 -4.03
CA CYS A 31 -22.86 -24.09 -5.13
C CYS A 31 -24.32 -24.50 -4.85
N GLU A 32 -24.73 -24.53 -3.58
CA GLU A 32 -26.07 -24.99 -3.15
C GLU A 32 -27.17 -24.15 -3.81
N GLU A 33 -27.00 -22.83 -3.84
CA GLU A 33 -27.98 -21.90 -4.39
C GLU A 33 -28.14 -22.06 -5.91
N GLU A 34 -27.03 -22.23 -6.64
CA GLU A 34 -27.04 -22.49 -8.07
C GLU A 34 -27.57 -23.89 -8.38
N TYR A 35 -27.26 -24.88 -7.54
CA TYR A 35 -27.80 -26.23 -7.68
C TYR A 35 -29.31 -26.23 -7.52
N ASP A 36 -29.86 -25.49 -6.55
CA ASP A 36 -31.31 -25.32 -6.35
C ASP A 36 -32.01 -24.61 -7.52
N GLN A 37 -31.33 -23.71 -8.22
CA GLN A 37 -31.88 -23.05 -9.42
C GLN A 37 -32.10 -24.01 -10.60
N PHE A 38 -31.37 -25.13 -10.66
CA PHE A 38 -31.52 -26.16 -11.69
C PHE A 38 -32.41 -27.34 -11.25
N ALA A 39 -33.35 -27.12 -10.32
CA ALA A 39 -34.24 -28.16 -9.79
C ALA A 39 -35.06 -28.94 -10.84
N GLU A 40 -35.23 -28.37 -12.04
CA GLU A 40 -35.95 -29.01 -13.14
C GLU A 40 -35.13 -30.07 -13.89
N ILE A 41 -33.83 -30.18 -13.61
CA ILE A 41 -32.95 -31.22 -14.17
C ILE A 41 -33.01 -32.44 -13.27
N GLU A 42 -33.65 -33.50 -13.77
CA GLU A 42 -33.84 -34.76 -13.03
C GLU A 42 -32.53 -35.52 -12.79
N ASP A 43 -31.54 -35.34 -13.66
CA ASP A 43 -30.20 -35.94 -13.52
C ASP A 43 -29.33 -35.09 -12.57
N PRO A 44 -29.03 -35.58 -11.35
CA PRO A 44 -28.29 -34.84 -10.34
C PRO A 44 -26.86 -34.49 -10.78
N GLU A 45 -26.24 -35.32 -11.63
CA GLU A 45 -24.88 -35.10 -12.10
C GLU A 45 -24.84 -33.96 -13.10
N VAL A 46 -25.76 -33.98 -14.07
CA VAL A 46 -25.93 -32.88 -15.05
C VAL A 46 -26.28 -31.58 -14.34
N ARG A 47 -27.16 -31.66 -13.33
CA ARG A 47 -27.55 -30.52 -12.49
C ARG A 47 -26.35 -29.91 -11.75
N PHE A 48 -25.50 -30.75 -11.16
CA PHE A 48 -24.29 -30.32 -10.48
C PHE A 48 -23.32 -29.60 -11.42
N TYR A 49 -23.04 -30.19 -12.59
CA TYR A 49 -22.15 -29.56 -13.56
C TYR A 49 -22.68 -28.22 -14.09
N GLN A 50 -24.00 -28.07 -14.22
CA GLN A 50 -24.59 -26.78 -14.60
C GLN A 50 -24.51 -25.74 -13.48
N ALA A 51 -24.70 -26.15 -12.23
CA ALA A 51 -24.52 -25.30 -11.06
C ALA A 51 -23.08 -24.76 -10.97
N VAL A 52 -22.09 -25.66 -11.09
CA VAL A 52 -20.66 -25.29 -11.12
C VAL A 52 -20.36 -24.35 -12.29
N GLN A 53 -20.86 -24.64 -13.49
CA GLN A 53 -20.65 -23.77 -14.65
C GLN A 53 -21.26 -22.38 -14.48
N GLN A 54 -22.42 -22.27 -13.82
CA GLN A 54 -23.05 -20.99 -13.54
C GLN A 54 -22.25 -20.20 -12.50
N GLN A 55 -21.81 -20.86 -11.42
CA GLN A 55 -20.97 -20.25 -10.39
C GLN A 55 -19.65 -19.74 -10.99
N GLU A 56 -19.00 -20.52 -11.87
CA GLU A 56 -17.80 -20.10 -12.59
C GLU A 56 -18.05 -18.86 -13.47
N ARG A 57 -19.21 -18.78 -14.13
CA ARG A 57 -19.59 -17.61 -14.93
C ARG A 57 -19.83 -16.37 -14.06
N GLU A 58 -20.51 -16.51 -12.94
CA GLU A 58 -20.77 -15.38 -12.05
C GLU A 58 -19.47 -14.90 -11.37
N LEU A 59 -18.60 -15.83 -10.96
CA LEU A 59 -17.27 -15.50 -10.47
C LEU A 59 -16.44 -14.78 -11.54
N ALA A 60 -16.46 -15.26 -12.79
CA ALA A 60 -15.77 -14.60 -13.90
C ALA A 60 -16.32 -13.20 -14.17
N LYS A 61 -17.63 -13.00 -14.03
CA LYS A 61 -18.30 -11.71 -14.18
C LYS A 61 -17.93 -10.76 -13.04
N GLN A 62 -17.99 -11.20 -11.78
CA GLN A 62 -17.54 -10.43 -10.61
C GLN A 62 -16.07 -10.05 -10.72
N LEU A 63 -15.21 -10.99 -11.14
CA LEU A 63 -13.80 -10.74 -11.40
C LEU A 63 -13.63 -9.71 -12.54
N SER A 64 -14.40 -9.84 -13.62
CA SER A 64 -14.38 -8.87 -14.73
C SER A 64 -14.85 -7.48 -14.31
N GLU A 65 -15.86 -7.37 -13.46
CA GLU A 65 -16.36 -6.11 -12.92
C GLU A 65 -15.37 -5.48 -11.95
N SER A 66 -14.75 -6.27 -11.07
CA SER A 66 -13.68 -5.84 -10.18
C SER A 66 -12.46 -5.35 -10.96
N VAL A 67 -12.00 -6.12 -11.96
CA VAL A 67 -10.91 -5.72 -12.87
C VAL A 67 -11.28 -4.46 -13.64
N ARG A 68 -12.54 -4.28 -14.08
CA ARG A 68 -13.01 -3.07 -14.76
C ARG A 68 -13.03 -1.85 -13.83
N ALA A 69 -13.45 -2.01 -12.57
CA ALA A 69 -13.43 -0.95 -11.57
C ALA A 69 -11.99 -0.52 -11.26
N ILE A 70 -11.09 -1.49 -11.01
CA ILE A 70 -9.65 -1.26 -10.81
C ILE A 70 -9.03 -0.59 -12.05
N SER A 71 -9.36 -1.08 -13.25
CA SER A 71 -8.98 -0.52 -14.56
C SER A 71 -9.38 0.94 -14.73
N THR A 72 -10.62 1.29 -14.37
CA THR A 72 -11.14 2.65 -14.52
C THR A 72 -10.46 3.60 -13.54
N ASN A 73 -10.24 3.14 -12.30
CA ASN A 73 -9.47 3.87 -11.29
C ASN A 73 -8.02 4.07 -11.75
N LEU A 74 -7.36 3.04 -12.27
CA LEU A 74 -5.96 3.10 -12.74
C LEU A 74 -5.77 3.98 -13.97
N ALA A 75 -6.64 3.87 -14.98
CA ALA A 75 -6.59 4.74 -16.15
C ALA A 75 -6.79 6.21 -15.77
N SER A 76 -7.65 6.49 -14.78
CA SER A 76 -7.81 7.84 -14.23
C SER A 76 -6.61 8.33 -13.42
N VAL A 77 -5.72 7.43 -12.96
CA VAL A 77 -4.48 7.74 -12.24
C VAL A 77 -3.30 7.94 -13.21
N MET A 78 -3.24 7.25 -14.34
CA MET A 78 -2.08 7.34 -15.24
C MET A 78 -1.95 8.67 -16.00
N GLU A 79 -3.04 9.18 -16.57
CA GLU A 79 -3.02 10.46 -17.30
C GLU A 79 -2.56 11.64 -16.41
N PRO A 80 -3.02 11.77 -15.15
CA PRO A 80 -2.54 12.82 -14.26
C PRO A 80 -1.07 12.69 -13.82
N LEU A 81 -0.42 11.51 -13.89
CA LEU A 81 1.01 11.37 -13.56
C LEU A 81 1.90 12.06 -14.61
N LYS A 82 1.53 11.96 -15.88
CA LYS A 82 2.16 12.75 -16.95
C LYS A 82 1.90 14.24 -16.76
N ASN A 83 0.72 14.61 -16.26
CA ASN A 83 0.42 16.00 -15.92
C ASN A 83 1.28 16.52 -14.76
N VAL A 84 1.60 15.70 -13.76
CA VAL A 84 2.57 16.07 -12.70
C VAL A 84 3.96 16.34 -13.29
N GLN A 85 4.42 15.57 -14.29
CA GLN A 85 5.69 15.89 -14.98
C GLN A 85 5.63 17.22 -15.74
N LEU A 86 4.51 17.51 -16.40
CA LEU A 86 4.31 18.79 -17.11
C LEU A 86 4.25 19.96 -16.13
N GLU A 87 3.55 19.81 -15.00
CA GLU A 87 3.49 20.79 -13.92
C GLU A 87 4.87 21.02 -13.30
N LEU A 88 5.64 19.96 -13.08
CA LEU A 88 7.00 20.03 -12.56
C LEU A 88 7.94 20.74 -13.54
N ALA A 89 7.88 20.40 -14.83
CA ALA A 89 8.66 21.07 -15.87
C ALA A 89 8.27 22.56 -16.01
N SER A 90 6.97 22.86 -15.91
CA SER A 90 6.48 24.24 -15.92
C SER A 90 6.92 25.02 -14.68
N SER A 91 6.92 24.40 -13.50
CA SER A 91 7.37 25.02 -12.26
C SER A 91 8.88 25.28 -12.27
N MET A 92 9.68 24.31 -12.71
CA MET A 92 11.13 24.49 -12.92
C MET A 92 11.43 25.62 -13.92
N ARG A 93 10.65 25.72 -15.00
CA ARG A 93 10.79 26.82 -15.96
C ARG A 93 10.44 28.17 -15.31
N GLY A 94 9.33 28.24 -14.58
CA GLY A 94 8.94 29.46 -13.86
C GLY A 94 10.00 29.92 -12.86
N MET A 95 10.63 28.97 -12.16
CA MET A 95 11.75 29.25 -11.26
C MET A 95 12.97 29.79 -12.01
N LEU A 96 13.37 29.18 -13.14
CA LEU A 96 14.48 29.64 -13.98
C LEU A 96 14.23 31.01 -14.62
N ASP A 97 13.01 31.29 -15.06
CA ASP A 97 12.62 32.58 -15.64
C ASP A 97 12.71 33.71 -14.61
N GLN A 98 12.38 33.43 -13.33
CA GLN A 98 12.59 34.37 -12.22
C GLN A 98 14.07 34.65 -11.93
N PHE A 99 14.98 33.72 -12.24
CA PHE A 99 16.43 33.93 -12.15
C PHE A 99 17.01 34.73 -13.34
N GLY A 100 16.36 34.68 -14.52
CA GLY A 100 16.81 35.38 -15.72
C GLY A 100 16.58 36.89 -15.69
N ASP A 101 15.64 37.37 -14.86
CA ASP A 101 15.35 38.80 -14.68
C ASP A 101 16.31 39.42 -13.64
N VAL A 102 17.48 39.87 -14.12
CA VAL A 102 18.59 40.44 -13.32
C VAL A 102 18.14 41.61 -12.43
N SER A 103 17.02 42.24 -12.72
CA SER A 103 16.44 43.33 -11.92
C SER A 103 15.77 42.89 -10.61
N LYS A 104 15.39 41.61 -10.49
CA LYS A 104 14.74 41.00 -9.30
C LYS A 104 15.62 40.02 -8.53
N PHE A 105 16.86 39.85 -8.99
CA PHE A 105 17.83 38.88 -8.47
C PHE A 105 18.07 39.00 -6.94
N GLY A 106 17.99 40.23 -6.39
CA GLY A 106 18.14 40.49 -4.96
C GLY A 106 16.92 40.13 -4.10
N GLU A 107 15.70 40.18 -4.66
CA GLU A 107 14.44 39.84 -3.97
C GLU A 107 14.15 38.33 -4.03
N VAL A 108 14.54 37.68 -5.14
CA VAL A 108 14.33 36.25 -5.39
C VAL A 108 15.22 35.37 -4.51
N ILE A 109 16.49 35.74 -4.29
CA ILE A 109 17.39 35.01 -3.36
C ILE A 109 16.94 35.13 -1.90
N TYR A 110 16.23 36.20 -1.53
CA TYR A 110 15.70 36.34 -0.17
C TYR A 110 14.48 35.43 0.09
N ASN A 111 13.75 35.01 -0.96
CA ASN A 111 12.49 34.26 -0.85
C ASN A 111 12.58 32.79 -1.32
N LEU A 112 13.50 32.45 -2.23
CA LEU A 112 13.75 31.08 -2.69
C LEU A 112 15.09 30.58 -2.12
N ASN A 113 15.01 29.80 -1.03
CA ASN A 113 16.18 29.16 -0.44
C ASN A 113 16.83 28.22 -1.47
N ALA A 114 18.15 28.26 -1.65
CA ALA A 114 18.90 27.37 -2.55
C ALA A 114 18.56 25.88 -2.32
N CYS A 115 18.25 25.51 -1.07
CA CYS A 115 17.74 24.18 -0.70
C CYS A 115 16.44 23.80 -1.44
N ALA A 116 15.49 24.72 -1.60
CA ALA A 116 14.23 24.44 -2.29
C ALA A 116 14.45 24.19 -3.80
N ILE A 117 15.41 24.86 -4.41
CA ILE A 117 15.76 24.67 -5.83
C ILE A 117 16.39 23.28 -6.03
N GLU A 118 17.31 22.90 -5.15
CA GLU A 118 17.94 21.58 -5.15
C GLU A 118 16.89 20.48 -4.97
N GLN A 119 16.01 20.61 -3.97
CA GLN A 119 14.92 19.67 -3.72
C GLN A 119 13.97 19.52 -4.90
N MET A 120 13.65 20.60 -5.61
CA MET A 120 12.80 20.53 -6.80
C MET A 120 13.50 19.79 -7.96
N GLY A 121 14.81 20.00 -8.13
CA GLY A 121 15.64 19.23 -9.06
C GLY A 121 15.69 17.74 -8.70
N ASP A 122 15.77 17.42 -7.42
CA ASP A 122 15.75 16.04 -6.94
C ASP A 122 14.37 15.39 -7.13
N ILE A 123 13.27 16.11 -6.87
CA ILE A 123 11.91 15.61 -7.14
C ILE A 123 11.78 15.16 -8.60
N TYR A 124 12.36 15.90 -9.55
CA TYR A 124 12.38 15.51 -10.96
C TYR A 124 13.16 14.21 -11.20
N ARG A 125 14.34 14.07 -10.59
CA ARG A 125 15.17 12.85 -10.69
C ARG A 125 14.50 11.62 -10.08
N LEU A 126 13.68 11.83 -9.05
CA LEU A 126 13.01 10.75 -8.30
C LEU A 126 11.72 10.24 -8.97
N GLN A 127 11.28 10.83 -10.08
CA GLN A 127 10.02 10.43 -10.74
C GLN A 127 10.06 9.07 -11.45
N THR A 128 11.23 8.60 -11.90
CA THR A 128 11.31 7.42 -12.79
C THR A 128 10.63 6.17 -12.20
N PRO A 129 10.85 5.77 -10.93
CA PRO A 129 10.15 4.63 -10.34
C PRO A 129 8.65 4.84 -10.22
N ILE A 130 8.23 6.06 -9.89
CA ILE A 130 6.81 6.43 -9.72
C ILE A 130 6.05 6.24 -11.03
N LEU A 131 6.68 6.57 -12.16
CA LEU A 131 6.11 6.37 -13.50
C LEU A 131 6.17 4.91 -13.93
N SER A 132 7.30 4.24 -13.68
CA SER A 132 7.51 2.82 -13.99
C SER A 132 6.42 1.96 -13.37
N ILE A 133 6.11 2.18 -12.08
CA ILE A 133 5.07 1.37 -11.42
C ILE A 133 3.68 1.64 -12.00
N ALA A 134 3.35 2.87 -12.39
CA ALA A 134 2.06 3.17 -12.99
C ALA A 134 1.89 2.44 -14.35
N GLU A 135 2.95 2.38 -15.15
CA GLU A 135 2.96 1.62 -16.40
C GLU A 135 2.81 0.10 -16.15
N GLU A 136 3.51 -0.45 -15.15
CA GLU A 136 3.38 -1.86 -14.78
C GLU A 136 1.95 -2.19 -14.29
N MET A 137 1.34 -1.33 -13.48
CA MET A 137 -0.05 -1.51 -13.04
C MET A 137 -1.03 -1.55 -14.22
N ALA A 138 -0.80 -0.77 -15.28
CA ALA A 138 -1.61 -0.81 -16.49
C ALA A 138 -1.36 -2.04 -17.36
N LYS A 139 -0.16 -2.62 -17.35
CA LYS A 139 0.09 -3.92 -18.00
C LYS A 139 -0.67 -5.04 -17.30
N ILE A 140 -0.69 -4.99 -15.98
CA ILE A 140 -1.35 -5.97 -15.10
C ILE A 140 -2.86 -5.94 -15.27
N GLN A 141 -3.44 -4.78 -15.55
CA GLN A 141 -4.84 -4.60 -15.94
C GLN A 141 -5.30 -5.48 -17.12
N HIS A 142 -4.39 -5.87 -18.01
CA HIS A 142 -4.69 -6.72 -19.18
C HIS A 142 -4.51 -8.22 -18.92
N SER A 143 -3.83 -8.59 -17.83
CA SER A 143 -3.74 -9.98 -17.38
C SER A 143 -4.83 -10.26 -16.33
N LEU A 144 -5.51 -11.39 -16.42
CA LEU A 144 -6.45 -11.87 -15.38
C LEU A 144 -5.70 -12.08 -14.07
N VAL A 145 -5.62 -11.05 -13.23
CA VAL A 145 -4.80 -11.05 -12.01
C VAL A 145 -5.57 -11.71 -10.86
N LEU A 146 -4.88 -12.64 -10.21
CA LEU A 146 -5.31 -13.35 -9.01
C LEU A 146 -5.64 -12.37 -7.87
N THR A 147 -6.68 -12.70 -7.12
CA THR A 147 -7.33 -11.92 -6.05
C THR A 147 -6.43 -11.42 -4.91
N SER A 148 -5.20 -11.90 -4.74
CA SER A 148 -4.31 -11.47 -3.66
C SER A 148 -3.49 -10.21 -3.96
N GLN A 149 -3.39 -9.80 -5.24
CA GLN A 149 -2.70 -8.57 -5.63
C GLN A 149 -3.65 -7.37 -5.75
N SER A 150 -4.97 -7.60 -5.74
CA SER A 150 -5.96 -6.53 -5.96
C SER A 150 -5.97 -5.50 -4.83
N SER A 151 -5.89 -5.92 -3.56
CA SER A 151 -5.87 -5.01 -2.42
C SER A 151 -4.62 -4.13 -2.40
N LEU A 152 -3.45 -4.70 -2.73
CA LEU A 152 -2.20 -3.94 -2.84
C LEU A 152 -2.25 -2.95 -4.00
N LEU A 153 -2.75 -3.37 -5.15
CA LEU A 153 -2.91 -2.50 -6.32
C LEU A 153 -3.90 -1.35 -6.03
N GLU A 154 -5.01 -1.63 -5.36
CA GLU A 154 -5.98 -0.61 -4.96
C GLU A 154 -5.38 0.38 -3.95
N SER A 155 -4.66 -0.11 -2.95
CA SER A 155 -3.97 0.74 -1.97
C SER A 155 -2.90 1.62 -2.63
N LEU A 156 -2.11 1.05 -3.56
CA LEU A 156 -1.12 1.80 -4.33
C LEU A 156 -1.79 2.85 -5.23
N ALA A 157 -2.87 2.50 -5.94
CA ALA A 157 -3.61 3.44 -6.78
C ALA A 157 -4.12 4.63 -5.96
N GLY A 158 -4.67 4.38 -4.77
CA GLY A 158 -5.09 5.42 -3.84
C GLY A 158 -3.93 6.31 -3.34
N THR A 159 -2.74 5.72 -3.15
CA THR A 159 -1.53 6.45 -2.74
C THR A 159 -0.97 7.31 -3.88
N LEU A 160 -0.98 6.79 -5.10
CA LEU A 160 -0.61 7.55 -6.29
C LEU A 160 -1.56 8.73 -6.52
N SER A 161 -2.88 8.52 -6.39
CA SER A 161 -3.86 9.62 -6.49
C SER A 161 -3.64 10.70 -5.44
N SER A 162 -3.40 10.33 -4.17
CA SER A 162 -3.17 11.31 -3.12
C SER A 162 -1.84 12.05 -3.32
N TYR A 163 -0.78 11.36 -3.77
CA TYR A 163 0.49 11.98 -4.16
C TYR A 163 0.30 13.01 -5.28
N GLN A 164 -0.44 12.66 -6.34
CA GLN A 164 -0.72 13.59 -7.44
C GLN A 164 -1.45 14.85 -6.97
N ASN A 165 -2.47 14.67 -6.14
CA ASN A 165 -3.23 15.79 -5.59
C ASN A 165 -2.36 16.68 -4.69
N LEU A 166 -1.44 16.08 -3.94
CA LEU A 166 -0.44 16.81 -3.18
C LEU A 166 0.52 17.59 -4.09
N MET A 167 1.08 16.98 -5.12
CA MET A 167 2.04 17.65 -5.99
C MET A 167 1.41 18.82 -6.75
N LYS A 168 0.14 18.71 -7.18
CA LYS A 168 -0.62 19.84 -7.75
C LYS A 168 -0.71 21.05 -6.82
N ASP A 169 -0.82 20.79 -5.51
CA ASP A 169 -0.90 21.82 -4.47
C ASP A 169 0.47 22.41 -4.12
N VAL A 170 1.52 21.59 -4.14
CA VAL A 170 2.86 21.89 -3.63
C VAL A 170 3.80 22.46 -4.69
N LEU A 171 3.70 21.99 -5.94
CA LEU A 171 4.63 22.35 -7.03
C LEU A 171 4.61 23.82 -7.47
N PRO A 172 3.53 24.62 -7.33
CA PRO A 172 3.62 26.06 -7.60
C PRO A 172 4.77 26.71 -6.82
N VAL A 173 5.65 27.44 -7.50
CA VAL A 173 6.93 27.94 -6.97
C VAL A 173 6.74 28.73 -5.67
N GLU A 174 5.69 29.56 -5.62
CA GLU A 174 5.35 30.41 -4.48
C GLU A 174 4.99 29.61 -3.23
N ARG A 175 4.45 28.39 -3.41
CA ARG A 175 4.12 27.48 -2.32
C ARG A 175 5.29 26.57 -1.97
N PHE A 176 5.98 26.06 -2.97
CA PHE A 176 7.10 25.14 -2.78
C PHE A 176 8.20 25.76 -1.89
N SER A 177 8.51 27.04 -2.07
CA SER A 177 9.59 27.72 -1.34
C SER A 177 9.34 27.92 0.15
N VAL A 178 8.07 28.05 0.55
CA VAL A 178 7.66 28.37 1.93
C VAL A 178 7.18 27.19 2.74
N LEU A 179 6.86 26.07 2.08
CA LEU A 179 6.39 24.86 2.76
C LEU A 179 7.55 24.16 3.51
N PRO A 180 7.28 23.53 4.67
CA PRO A 180 8.27 22.70 5.35
C PRO A 180 8.72 21.54 4.45
N ASP A 181 9.97 21.10 4.60
CA ASP A 181 10.53 19.96 3.86
C ASP A 181 9.67 18.71 3.99
N ALA A 182 9.10 18.49 5.19
CA ALA A 182 8.17 17.39 5.47
C ALA A 182 6.97 17.38 4.51
N VAL A 183 6.51 18.53 4.02
CA VAL A 183 5.38 18.64 3.08
C VAL A 183 5.86 18.66 1.63
N ARG A 184 6.96 19.37 1.34
CA ARG A 184 7.37 19.60 -0.06
C ARG A 184 8.28 18.54 -0.68
N TYR A 185 9.06 17.83 0.12
CA TYR A 185 10.14 16.96 -0.37
C TYR A 185 9.97 15.49 0.03
N TYR A 186 9.78 15.22 1.33
CA TYR A 186 9.65 13.85 1.84
C TYR A 186 8.53 13.03 1.19
N PRO A 187 7.37 13.59 0.80
CA PRO A 187 6.34 12.83 0.09
C PRO A 187 6.81 12.20 -1.22
N THR A 188 7.71 12.86 -1.95
CA THR A 188 8.29 12.30 -3.18
C THR A 188 9.25 11.16 -2.88
N ILE A 189 10.03 11.26 -1.79
CA ILE A 189 10.90 10.17 -1.33
C ILE A 189 10.05 8.93 -0.99
N GLU A 190 8.98 9.12 -0.21
CA GLU A 190 8.08 8.05 0.21
C GLU A 190 7.35 7.40 -0.97
N MET A 191 6.82 8.21 -1.88
CA MET A 191 6.17 7.70 -3.09
C MET A 191 7.14 6.91 -3.97
N ARG A 192 8.38 7.40 -4.14
CA ARG A 192 9.42 6.66 -4.87
C ARG A 192 9.74 5.32 -4.20
N ASN A 193 9.99 5.33 -2.89
CA ASN A 193 10.34 4.13 -2.15
C ASN A 193 9.18 3.11 -2.18
N THR A 194 7.94 3.57 -2.03
CA THR A 194 6.72 2.77 -2.19
C THR A 194 6.63 2.16 -3.59
N ALA A 195 6.91 2.95 -4.64
CA ALA A 195 6.90 2.48 -6.03
C ALA A 195 7.92 1.35 -6.26
N ILE A 196 9.16 1.51 -5.77
CA ILE A 196 10.22 0.49 -5.90
C ILE A 196 9.84 -0.80 -5.19
N VAL A 197 9.38 -0.70 -3.93
CA VAL A 197 9.00 -1.88 -3.14
C VAL A 197 7.83 -2.59 -3.81
N THR A 198 6.84 -1.83 -4.27
CA THR A 198 5.65 -2.41 -4.88
C THR A 198 5.97 -3.04 -6.23
N GLU A 199 6.79 -2.41 -7.07
CA GLU A 199 7.28 -2.99 -8.33
C GLU A 199 7.97 -4.34 -8.08
N HIS A 200 8.78 -4.45 -7.03
CA HIS A 200 9.46 -5.69 -6.67
C HIS A 200 8.49 -6.84 -6.35
N PHE A 201 7.38 -6.56 -5.66
CA PHE A 201 6.39 -7.58 -5.29
C PHE A 201 5.36 -7.86 -6.39
N ILE A 202 5.18 -6.92 -7.32
CA ILE A 202 4.15 -7.00 -8.36
C ILE A 202 4.73 -7.47 -9.70
N SER A 203 6.00 -7.17 -10.01
CA SER A 203 6.64 -7.55 -11.27
C SER A 203 6.73 -9.07 -11.42
N THR A 204 6.25 -9.56 -12.57
CA THR A 204 6.34 -10.97 -12.97
C THR A 204 7.75 -11.35 -13.47
N ASN A 205 8.58 -10.35 -13.80
CA ASN A 205 9.96 -10.53 -14.25
C ASN A 205 10.95 -10.15 -13.15
N LYS A 206 11.17 -11.05 -12.19
CA LYS A 206 12.23 -10.93 -11.17
C LYS A 206 13.67 -10.93 -11.76
N ASN A 207 13.81 -11.14 -13.07
CA ASN A 207 15.10 -11.40 -13.76
C ASN A 207 15.87 -10.14 -14.19
N GLN A 208 15.44 -8.93 -13.82
CA GLN A 208 16.26 -7.74 -13.95
C GLN A 208 16.33 -7.02 -12.61
N PRO A 209 17.47 -7.10 -11.88
CA PRO A 209 17.67 -6.29 -10.70
C PRO A 209 17.78 -4.84 -11.15
N LYS A 210 16.66 -4.10 -11.12
CA LYS A 210 16.73 -2.65 -11.07
C LYS A 210 17.35 -2.31 -9.71
N GLN A 211 18.65 -2.00 -9.70
CA GLN A 211 19.44 -1.64 -8.52
C GLN A 211 19.03 -0.28 -7.92
N GLU A 212 17.74 0.03 -7.93
CA GLU A 212 17.21 1.25 -7.37
C GLU A 212 17.22 1.15 -5.86
N LYS A 213 18.18 1.84 -5.24
CA LYS A 213 18.30 1.85 -3.78
C LYS A 213 17.15 2.66 -3.17
N ILE A 214 16.50 2.07 -2.18
CA ILE A 214 15.60 2.79 -1.26
C ILE A 214 16.40 3.87 -0.57
N ILE A 215 15.85 5.08 -0.54
CA ILE A 215 16.42 6.20 0.21
C ILE A 215 16.04 5.97 1.68
N THR A 216 17.02 5.87 2.55
CA THR A 216 16.83 5.66 3.99
C THR A 216 17.42 6.82 4.79
N PRO A 217 16.90 7.12 5.98
CA PRO A 217 17.49 8.11 6.87
C PRO A 217 18.86 7.67 7.40
N ASP A 218 19.56 8.60 8.07
CA ASP A 218 20.68 8.23 8.95
C ASP A 218 20.14 7.39 10.11
N ASN A 219 20.61 6.15 10.21
CA ASN A 219 20.16 5.20 11.22
C ASN A 219 20.43 5.70 12.65
N LYS A 220 21.53 6.44 12.88
CA LYS A 220 21.86 6.95 14.22
C LYS A 220 20.85 7.98 14.70
N GLU A 221 20.45 8.90 13.83
CA GLU A 221 19.44 9.90 14.17
C GLU A 221 18.08 9.25 14.43
N LEU A 222 17.69 8.29 13.59
CA LEU A 222 16.42 7.61 13.72
C LEU A 222 16.34 6.81 15.02
N VAL A 223 17.38 6.04 15.35
CA VAL A 223 17.46 5.28 16.60
C VAL A 223 17.46 6.19 17.83
N ALA A 224 18.18 7.32 17.77
CA ALA A 224 18.17 8.31 18.85
C ALA A 224 16.77 8.92 19.06
N TRP A 225 16.06 9.22 17.97
CA TRP A 225 14.68 9.68 18.04
C TRP A 225 13.74 8.63 18.66
N LEU A 226 13.84 7.36 18.23
CA LEU A 226 13.05 6.27 18.80
C LEU A 226 13.31 6.13 20.30
N ALA A 227 14.59 6.14 20.72
CA ALA A 227 14.96 6.07 22.14
C ALA A 227 14.43 7.26 22.96
N SER A 228 14.29 8.44 22.34
CA SER A 228 13.71 9.63 22.98
C SER A 228 12.20 9.52 23.21
N LEU A 229 11.51 8.71 22.40
CA LEU A 229 10.08 8.43 22.58
C LEU A 229 9.87 7.36 23.65
N ASP A 230 10.58 6.23 23.53
CA ASP A 230 10.60 5.16 24.51
C ASP A 230 11.88 4.34 24.37
N SER A 231 12.54 4.05 25.50
CA SER A 231 13.80 3.29 25.52
C SER A 231 13.70 1.87 24.93
N SER A 232 12.50 1.31 24.83
CA SER A 232 12.25 -0.02 24.27
C SER A 232 12.11 -0.04 22.73
N PHE A 233 11.81 1.11 22.10
CA PHE A 233 11.56 1.16 20.65
C PHE A 233 12.78 0.77 19.80
N PRO A 234 14.02 1.19 20.11
CA PRO A 234 15.21 0.70 19.41
C PRO A 234 15.34 -0.82 19.41
N ILE A 235 14.95 -1.49 20.51
CA ILE A 235 15.04 -2.94 20.66
C ILE A 235 14.07 -3.64 19.71
N LEU A 236 12.85 -3.12 19.56
CA LEU A 236 11.87 -3.65 18.60
C LEU A 236 12.36 -3.53 17.16
N LEU A 237 12.98 -2.39 16.81
CA LEU A 237 13.54 -2.19 15.47
C LEU A 237 14.70 -3.15 15.19
N GLN A 238 15.64 -3.26 16.14
CA GLN A 238 16.78 -4.17 16.04
C GLN A 238 16.31 -5.63 15.92
N GLY A 239 15.34 -6.06 16.73
CA GLY A 239 14.78 -7.41 16.64
C GLY A 239 14.17 -7.69 15.28
N ALA A 240 13.56 -6.69 14.64
CA ALA A 240 13.04 -6.82 13.28
C ALA A 240 14.17 -6.96 12.25
N GLU A 241 15.25 -6.19 12.38
CA GLU A 241 16.44 -6.29 11.51
C GLU A 241 17.13 -7.66 11.61
N GLU A 242 17.31 -8.17 12.83
CA GLU A 242 17.94 -9.47 13.09
C GLU A 242 17.16 -10.66 12.48
N THR A 243 15.85 -10.51 12.24
CA THR A 243 15.05 -11.55 11.59
C THR A 243 15.34 -11.70 10.09
N ILE A 244 15.91 -10.68 9.43
CA ILE A 244 16.14 -10.66 7.98
C ILE A 244 17.04 -11.82 7.53
N SER A 245 18.16 -12.05 8.23
CA SER A 245 19.13 -13.10 7.94
C SER A 245 18.99 -14.33 8.85
N SER A 246 17.93 -14.37 9.66
CA SER A 246 17.68 -15.46 10.59
C SER A 246 17.36 -16.76 9.86
N GLN A 247 17.77 -17.88 10.44
CA GLN A 247 17.40 -19.23 9.97
C GLN A 247 16.07 -19.72 10.60
N ASN A 248 15.37 -18.86 11.36
CA ASN A 248 14.10 -19.21 11.97
C ASN A 248 13.01 -19.38 10.88
N PRO A 249 12.27 -20.51 10.83
CA PRO A 249 11.19 -20.70 9.87
C PRO A 249 10.07 -19.65 9.99
N ASP A 250 9.89 -19.05 11.18
CA ASP A 250 8.92 -17.99 11.45
C ASP A 250 9.48 -16.57 11.32
N ARG A 251 10.70 -16.43 10.77
CA ARG A 251 11.36 -15.12 10.62
C ARG A 251 10.50 -14.06 9.95
N CYS A 252 9.75 -14.38 8.88
CA CYS A 252 8.91 -13.39 8.18
C CYS A 252 7.75 -12.91 9.07
N ARG A 253 7.16 -13.82 9.85
CA ARG A 253 6.10 -13.47 10.80
C ARG A 253 6.65 -12.60 11.92
N HIS A 254 7.82 -12.94 12.45
CA HIS A 254 8.50 -12.13 13.47
C HIS A 254 8.89 -10.75 12.93
N PHE A 255 9.41 -10.70 11.70
CA PHE A 255 9.72 -9.47 10.98
C PHE A 255 8.48 -8.56 10.90
N ALA A 256 7.38 -9.07 10.36
CA ALA A 256 6.15 -8.30 10.19
C ALA A 256 5.51 -7.91 11.53
N SER A 257 5.52 -8.81 12.51
CA SER A 257 4.99 -8.52 13.85
C SER A 257 5.79 -7.43 14.54
N SER A 258 7.12 -7.47 14.47
CA SER A 258 7.99 -6.49 15.15
C SER A 258 7.82 -5.09 14.56
N HIS A 259 7.79 -4.97 13.23
CA HIS A 259 7.53 -3.69 12.55
C HIS A 259 6.13 -3.12 12.88
N ARG A 260 5.09 -3.97 12.82
CA ARG A 260 3.71 -3.54 13.12
C ARG A 260 3.54 -3.15 14.58
N GLU A 261 4.17 -3.88 15.50
CA GLU A 261 4.15 -3.58 16.93
C GLU A 261 4.82 -2.24 17.21
N LEU A 262 6.04 -2.03 16.70
CA LEU A 262 6.75 -0.77 16.82
C LEU A 262 5.91 0.41 16.29
N CYS A 263 5.37 0.30 15.08
CA CYS A 263 4.50 1.34 14.52
C CYS A 263 3.24 1.58 15.37
N THR A 264 2.61 0.53 15.86
CA THR A 264 1.40 0.65 16.68
C THR A 264 1.72 1.36 17.99
N GLN A 265 2.80 0.98 18.67
CA GLN A 265 3.22 1.62 19.92
C GLN A 265 3.56 3.10 19.71
N ILE A 266 4.33 3.44 18.66
CA ILE A 266 4.66 4.83 18.32
C ILE A 266 3.38 5.65 18.09
N ILE A 267 2.45 5.17 17.27
CA ILE A 267 1.21 5.91 16.97
C ILE A 267 0.33 6.06 18.22
N HIS A 268 0.24 5.04 19.06
CA HIS A 268 -0.50 5.11 20.32
C HIS A 268 0.11 6.10 21.30
N LEU A 269 1.44 6.17 21.37
CA LEU A 269 2.16 7.14 22.18
C LEU A 269 1.92 8.57 21.69
N LEU A 270 2.01 8.80 20.37
CA LEU A 270 1.87 10.12 19.76
C LEU A 270 0.42 10.62 19.68
N ALA A 271 -0.55 9.70 19.65
CA ALA A 271 -1.97 10.00 19.61
C ALA A 271 -2.75 9.15 20.63
N PRO A 272 -2.60 9.40 21.94
CA PRO A 272 -3.33 8.69 23.00
C PRO A 272 -4.84 8.78 22.86
N ASP A 273 -5.55 7.76 23.36
CA ASP A 273 -7.01 7.65 23.24
C ASP A 273 -7.76 8.88 23.75
N SER A 274 -7.35 9.42 24.91
CA SER A 274 -7.95 10.60 25.51
C SER A 274 -7.85 11.81 24.59
N LEU A 275 -6.65 12.07 24.07
CA LEU A 275 -6.39 13.24 23.24
C LEU A 275 -7.10 13.18 21.89
N VAL A 276 -7.20 12.00 21.27
CA VAL A 276 -7.95 11.85 20.01
C VAL A 276 -9.44 12.01 20.25
N LYS A 277 -9.98 11.50 21.37
CA LYS A 277 -11.40 11.66 21.75
C LYS A 277 -11.78 13.10 22.03
N GLU A 278 -10.86 13.90 22.56
CA GLU A 278 -11.06 15.34 22.75
C GLU A 278 -11.02 16.12 21.42
N TRP A 279 -10.18 15.66 20.47
CA TRP A 279 -10.00 16.34 19.19
C TRP A 279 -11.13 16.11 18.18
N THR A 280 -11.75 14.93 18.17
CA THR A 280 -12.79 14.62 17.18
C THR A 280 -13.97 13.87 17.79
N THR A 281 -15.16 14.20 17.31
CA THR A 281 -16.42 13.51 17.62
C THR A 281 -17.01 12.77 16.42
N ASP A 282 -16.27 12.69 15.30
CA ASP A 282 -16.74 11.99 14.10
C ASP A 282 -16.84 10.49 14.39
N PRO A 283 -18.03 9.86 14.26
CA PRO A 283 -18.19 8.44 14.54
C PRO A 283 -17.30 7.55 13.66
N ASN A 284 -16.92 7.99 12.45
CA ASN A 284 -16.03 7.23 11.56
C ASN A 284 -14.59 7.15 12.07
N HIS A 285 -14.22 7.99 13.04
CA HIS A 285 -12.91 7.96 13.68
C HIS A 285 -12.80 6.91 14.79
N PHE A 286 -13.89 6.23 15.12
CA PHE A 286 -13.94 5.28 16.22
C PHE A 286 -14.40 3.90 15.76
N SER A 287 -13.79 2.86 16.33
CA SER A 287 -14.25 1.48 16.23
C SER A 287 -14.29 0.90 17.64
N ASN A 288 -15.44 0.35 18.03
CA ASN A 288 -15.68 -0.16 19.39
C ASN A 288 -15.30 0.83 20.51
N GLY A 289 -15.59 2.14 20.30
CA GLY A 289 -15.29 3.20 21.26
C GLY A 289 -13.80 3.58 21.40
N LYS A 290 -12.93 3.04 20.54
CA LYS A 290 -11.49 3.37 20.48
C LYS A 290 -11.15 4.08 19.18
N PRO A 291 -10.23 5.06 19.18
CA PRO A 291 -9.78 5.70 17.95
C PRO A 291 -9.17 4.68 16.98
N THR A 292 -9.56 4.79 15.71
CA THR A 292 -8.98 3.99 14.62
C THR A 292 -7.53 4.42 14.36
N ARG A 293 -6.72 3.56 13.72
CA ARG A 293 -5.37 3.93 13.27
C ARG A 293 -5.40 5.17 12.38
N LYS A 294 -6.35 5.24 11.46
CA LYS A 294 -6.57 6.40 10.59
C LYS A 294 -6.83 7.68 11.41
N ALA A 295 -7.72 7.62 12.40
CA ALA A 295 -7.98 8.77 13.28
C ALA A 295 -6.73 9.24 14.02
N ARG A 296 -5.89 8.31 14.48
CA ARG A 296 -4.61 8.65 15.13
C ARG A 296 -3.63 9.30 14.16
N LEU A 297 -3.51 8.81 12.93
CA LEU A 297 -2.67 9.43 11.91
C LEU A 297 -3.15 10.85 11.56
N LEU A 298 -4.47 11.03 11.42
CA LEU A 298 -5.07 12.37 11.23
C LEU A 298 -4.78 13.28 12.42
N TYR A 299 -4.88 12.75 13.65
CA TYR A 299 -4.51 13.50 14.85
C TYR A 299 -3.03 13.88 14.84
N ILE A 300 -2.11 12.96 14.53
CA ILE A 300 -0.66 13.24 14.45
C ILE A 300 -0.39 14.39 13.47
N ALA A 301 -1.04 14.38 12.32
CA ALA A 301 -0.85 15.39 11.28
C ALA A 301 -1.76 16.63 11.44
N ARG A 302 -2.57 16.74 12.51
CA ARG A 302 -3.63 17.78 12.66
C ARG A 302 -3.15 19.22 12.59
N ASN A 303 -1.88 19.46 12.90
CA ASN A 303 -1.28 20.79 12.91
C ASN A 303 -0.74 21.19 11.53
N HIS A 304 -0.79 20.30 10.53
CA HIS A 304 -0.50 20.63 9.15
C HIS A 304 -1.77 21.18 8.48
N ASN A 305 -1.77 22.46 8.12
CA ASN A 305 -2.89 23.06 7.39
C ASN A 305 -2.81 22.77 5.87
N ASN A 306 -2.57 21.51 5.51
CA ASN A 306 -2.50 21.04 4.13
C ASN A 306 -3.22 19.70 4.02
N LYS A 307 -4.49 19.73 3.58
CA LYS A 307 -5.32 18.53 3.47
C LYS A 307 -4.77 17.51 2.46
N PRO A 308 -4.36 17.89 1.23
CA PRO A 308 -3.71 16.96 0.31
C PRO A 308 -2.52 16.22 0.91
N PHE A 309 -1.73 16.90 1.74
CA PHE A 309 -0.59 16.30 2.44
C PHE A 309 -1.02 15.27 3.48
N ILE A 310 -2.01 15.62 4.31
CA ILE A 310 -2.56 14.70 5.31
C ILE A 310 -3.14 13.44 4.63
N ASP A 311 -3.88 13.63 3.54
CA ASP A 311 -4.46 12.52 2.77
C ASP A 311 -3.38 11.61 2.18
N PHE A 312 -2.30 12.19 1.64
CA PHE A 312 -1.13 11.43 1.18
C PHE A 312 -0.47 10.67 2.32
N PHE A 313 -0.17 11.34 3.44
CA PHE A 313 0.48 10.73 4.60
C PHE A 313 -0.29 9.51 5.10
N VAL A 314 -1.61 9.64 5.29
CA VAL A 314 -2.46 8.54 5.74
C VAL A 314 -2.45 7.39 4.73
N LYS A 315 -2.60 7.67 3.43
CA LYS A 315 -2.63 6.64 2.39
C LYS A 315 -1.29 5.91 2.23
N ASN A 316 -0.19 6.65 2.26
CA ASN A 316 1.16 6.09 2.22
C ASN A 316 1.38 5.14 3.40
N PHE A 317 1.00 5.55 4.61
CA PHE A 317 1.12 4.72 5.81
C PHE A 317 0.24 3.46 5.74
N GLU A 318 -1.01 3.58 5.27
CA GLU A 318 -1.90 2.42 5.05
C GLU A 318 -1.27 1.40 4.08
N THR A 319 -0.76 1.87 2.94
CA THR A 319 -0.08 1.03 1.94
C THR A 319 1.17 0.36 2.51
N GLN A 320 1.97 1.08 3.29
CA GLN A 320 3.14 0.52 3.94
C GLN A 320 2.76 -0.59 4.94
N MET A 321 1.70 -0.41 5.74
CA MET A 321 1.23 -1.45 6.64
C MET A 321 0.72 -2.69 5.90
N LEU A 322 0.12 -2.49 4.72
CA LEU A 322 -0.29 -3.59 3.85
C LEU A 322 0.91 -4.36 3.30
N LEU A 323 1.94 -3.66 2.81
CA LEU A 323 3.20 -4.27 2.35
C LEU A 323 3.91 -5.07 3.46
N LEU A 324 3.80 -4.63 4.72
CA LEU A 324 4.35 -5.33 5.89
C LEU A 324 3.45 -6.44 6.41
N ASN A 325 2.22 -6.60 5.91
CA ASN A 325 1.31 -7.65 6.32
C ASN A 325 1.63 -8.97 5.57
N THR A 326 2.86 -9.46 5.77
CA THR A 326 3.42 -10.63 5.08
C THR A 326 2.65 -11.93 5.31
N ASP A 327 1.78 -11.99 6.34
CA ASP A 327 0.99 -13.18 6.68
C ASP A 327 -0.11 -13.48 5.65
N GLU A 328 -0.68 -12.46 4.98
CA GLU A 328 -1.62 -12.67 3.85
C GLU A 328 -0.88 -13.12 2.58
N HIS A 329 0.37 -12.66 2.40
CA HIS A 329 1.23 -13.04 1.28
C HIS A 329 1.90 -14.43 1.46
N ARG A 330 2.00 -14.93 2.71
CA ARG A 330 2.67 -16.19 3.07
C ARG A 330 2.03 -17.45 2.52
N LYS A 331 0.75 -17.42 2.13
CA LYS A 331 0.12 -18.60 1.51
C LYS A 331 0.75 -18.95 0.14
N LYS A 332 1.50 -18.03 -0.50
CA LYS A 332 1.98 -18.22 -1.89
C LYS A 332 3.35 -17.59 -2.24
N HIS A 333 3.99 -16.78 -1.39
CA HIS A 333 5.33 -16.21 -1.67
C HIS A 333 6.32 -16.51 -0.54
N GLU A 334 7.45 -17.12 -0.88
CA GLU A 334 8.58 -17.30 0.03
C GLU A 334 9.42 -16.03 0.02
N TYR A 335 9.40 -15.30 1.14
CA TYR A 335 10.18 -14.07 1.28
C TYR A 335 11.67 -14.39 1.39
N MET A 336 12.45 -13.85 0.46
CA MET A 336 13.90 -13.90 0.50
C MET A 336 14.45 -12.81 1.43
N ASP A 337 15.71 -12.95 1.86
CA ASP A 337 16.38 -11.96 2.70
C ASP A 337 16.38 -10.56 2.03
N GLU A 338 16.49 -10.53 0.71
CA GLU A 338 16.39 -9.29 -0.08
C GLU A 338 15.01 -8.62 0.02
N ASP A 339 13.93 -9.42 0.02
CA ASP A 339 12.55 -8.92 0.15
C ASP A 339 12.35 -8.26 1.52
N LEU A 340 12.82 -8.93 2.58
CA LEU A 340 12.72 -8.43 3.95
C LEU A 340 13.60 -7.20 4.14
N LEU A 341 14.80 -7.18 3.55
CA LEU A 341 15.67 -6.00 3.57
C LEU A 341 15.04 -4.80 2.87
N LEU A 342 14.37 -5.03 1.73
CA LEU A 342 13.69 -3.98 0.99
C LEU A 342 12.53 -3.39 1.80
N LEU A 343 11.70 -4.25 2.38
CA LEU A 343 10.61 -3.85 3.28
C LEU A 343 11.12 -3.11 4.51
N HIS A 344 12.23 -3.56 5.10
CA HIS A 344 12.83 -2.92 6.26
C HIS A 344 13.30 -1.51 5.94
N LYS A 345 14.05 -1.33 4.84
CA LYS A 345 14.51 -0.01 4.40
C LYS A 345 13.35 0.94 4.11
N HIS A 346 12.30 0.45 3.46
CA HIS A 346 11.10 1.23 3.24
C HIS A 346 10.44 1.64 4.56
N PHE A 347 10.42 0.74 5.55
CA PHE A 347 9.94 1.06 6.88
C PHE A 347 10.76 2.13 7.60
N LEU A 348 12.09 2.08 7.51
CA LEU A 348 12.95 3.12 8.07
C LEU A 348 12.67 4.49 7.44
N SER A 349 12.44 4.54 6.11
CA SER A 349 12.05 5.75 5.39
C SER A 349 10.77 6.35 5.97
N ALA A 350 9.72 5.54 6.10
CA ALA A 350 8.44 6.01 6.61
C ALA A 350 8.48 6.42 8.09
N LEU A 351 9.31 5.77 8.92
CA LEU A 351 9.55 6.24 10.29
C LEU A 351 10.23 7.62 10.30
N ASP A 352 11.19 7.86 9.41
CA ASP A 352 11.77 9.20 9.29
C ASP A 352 10.72 10.20 8.80
N PHE A 353 9.87 9.84 7.83
CA PHE A 353 8.80 10.71 7.38
C PHE A 353 7.85 11.10 8.53
N LEU A 354 7.46 10.13 9.36
CA LEU A 354 6.68 10.37 10.58
C LEU A 354 7.43 11.31 11.54
N ARG A 355 8.73 11.07 11.78
CA ARG A 355 9.57 11.96 12.59
C ARG A 355 9.56 13.39 12.04
N ARG A 356 9.76 13.56 10.73
CA ARG A 356 9.78 14.88 10.07
C ARG A 356 8.45 15.61 10.22
N ILE A 357 7.33 14.91 10.09
CA ILE A 357 5.99 15.46 10.34
C ILE A 357 5.91 16.05 11.74
N ILE A 358 6.35 15.31 12.75
CA ILE A 358 6.27 15.72 14.16
C ILE A 358 7.22 16.89 14.43
N THR A 359 8.46 16.83 13.95
CA THR A 359 9.48 17.87 14.22
C THR A 359 9.24 19.15 13.43
N SER A 360 8.60 19.08 12.26
CA SER A 360 8.28 20.26 11.43
C SER A 360 7.29 21.22 12.08
N HIS A 361 6.66 20.82 13.20
CA HIS A 361 5.82 21.68 14.02
C HIS A 361 6.57 22.49 15.07
N SER A 362 7.87 22.23 15.27
CA SER A 362 8.69 22.84 16.33
C SER A 362 9.50 24.04 15.85
N SER A 363 9.20 24.62 14.68
CA SER A 363 9.92 25.77 14.08
C SER A 363 9.03 26.99 13.90
#